data_AF-A0A544XR90-F1
#
_entry.id   AF-A0A544XR90-F1
#
_cell.length_a   1.000
_cell.length_b   1.000
_cell.length_c   1.000
_cell.angle_alpha   90.00
_cell.angle_beta   90.00
_cell.angle_gamma   90.00
#
_symmetry.space_group_name_H-M   'P 1'
#
loop_
_entity.id
_entity.type
_entity.pdbx_description
1 polymer ?
#
loop_
_entity_poly.entity_id
_entity_poly.type
_entity_poly.pdbx_seq_one_letter_code
_entity_poly.pdbx_strand_id
1 'polypeptide(L)'
;MESGLEIIHDRMRQDASRMRVHGEDYAAALRRLRERGLGGAAWQDDGLLGMLTGPYAECTLLGVEALTGLSAAMADTGDGLGRVSARVGEAEDASLTRSRDLYGEQWA
;
A
#
# COMPACT_ATOMS: atom_id res chain seq x y z
N MET A 1 14.28 -11.44 -26.66
CA MET A 1 13.24 -11.98 -25.75
C MET A 1 13.24 -11.11 -24.50
N GLU A 2 12.99 -9.80 -24.64
CA GLU A 2 13.20 -8.79 -23.58
C GLU A 2 11.89 -8.05 -23.23
N SER A 3 11.05 -7.77 -24.24
CA SER A 3 9.77 -7.05 -24.08
C SER A 3 8.82 -7.64 -23.02
N GLY A 4 8.83 -8.96 -22.79
CA GLY A 4 7.95 -9.59 -21.81
C GLY A 4 8.30 -9.28 -20.35
N LEU A 5 9.60 -9.16 -20.02
CA LEU A 5 10.09 -8.89 -18.67
C LEU A 5 9.90 -7.42 -18.30
N GLU A 6 10.20 -6.52 -19.24
CA GLU A 6 9.99 -5.07 -19.11
C GLU A 6 8.51 -4.73 -18.84
N ILE A 7 7.57 -5.36 -19.57
CA ILE A 7 6.12 -5.16 -19.37
C ILE A 7 5.66 -5.62 -17.97
N ILE A 8 6.24 -6.71 -17.45
CA ILE A 8 5.91 -7.22 -16.11
C ILE A 8 6.46 -6.27 -15.03
N HIS A 9 7.63 -5.69 -15.26
CA HIS A 9 8.28 -4.75 -14.33
C HIS A 9 7.51 -3.44 -14.19
N ASP A 10 7.12 -2.84 -15.31
CA ASP A 10 6.34 -1.61 -15.32
C ASP A 10 4.97 -1.79 -14.66
N ARG A 11 4.34 -2.94 -14.92
CA ARG A 11 3.08 -3.30 -14.26
C ARG A 11 3.25 -3.47 -12.76
N MET A 12 4.32 -4.13 -12.32
CA MET A 12 4.64 -4.29 -10.90
C MET A 12 4.88 -2.94 -10.22
N ARG A 13 5.59 -2.01 -10.87
CA ARG A 13 5.80 -0.64 -10.37
C ARG A 13 4.48 0.13 -10.26
N GLN A 14 3.61 -0.01 -11.24
CA GLN A 14 2.30 0.64 -11.23
C GLN A 14 1.40 0.08 -10.12
N ASP A 15 1.37 -1.24 -9.95
CA ASP A 15 0.59 -1.90 -8.90
C ASP A 15 1.13 -1.57 -7.49
N ALA A 16 2.45 -1.49 -7.34
CA ALA A 16 3.10 -1.02 -6.11
C ALA A 16 2.67 0.40 -5.73
N SER A 17 2.69 1.32 -6.69
CA SER A 17 2.28 2.71 -6.50
C SER A 17 0.80 2.80 -6.10
N ARG A 18 -0.08 2.06 -6.78
CA ARG A 18 -1.52 2.00 -6.47
C ARG A 18 -1.77 1.45 -5.07
N MET A 19 -1.07 0.39 -4.67
CA MET A 19 -1.23 -0.21 -3.34
C MET A 19 -0.85 0.77 -2.23
N ARG A 20 0.24 1.52 -2.42
CA ARG A 20 0.68 2.55 -1.47
C ARG A 20 -0.35 3.67 -1.34
N VAL A 21 -0.81 4.23 -2.46
CA VAL A 21 -1.84 5.27 -2.48
C VAL A 21 -3.13 4.77 -1.82
N HIS A 22 -3.53 3.53 -2.09
CA HIS A 22 -4.72 2.95 -1.48
C HIS A 22 -4.58 2.79 0.04
N GLY A 23 -3.40 2.40 0.53
CA GLY A 23 -3.07 2.37 1.96
C GLY A 23 -3.14 3.76 2.60
N GLU A 24 -2.59 4.79 1.94
CA GLU A 24 -2.64 6.18 2.41
C GLU A 24 -4.08 6.70 2.48
N ASP A 25 -4.89 6.44 1.45
CA ASP A 25 -6.31 6.81 1.40
C ASP A 25 -7.12 6.13 2.50
N TYR A 26 -6.89 4.83 2.73
CA TYR A 26 -7.51 4.07 3.82
C TYR A 26 -7.15 4.67 5.18
N ALA A 27 -5.86 4.94 5.42
CA ALA A 27 -5.39 5.54 6.67
C ALA A 27 -6.01 6.93 6.90
N ALA A 28 -6.11 7.75 5.86
CA ALA A 28 -6.75 9.06 5.94
C ALA A 28 -8.24 8.98 6.26
N ALA A 29 -8.96 8.01 5.67
CA ALA A 29 -10.38 7.78 5.97
C ALA A 29 -10.59 7.32 7.42
N LEU A 30 -9.75 6.41 7.92
CA LEU A 30 -9.82 5.92 9.30
C LEU A 30 -9.50 7.00 10.33
N ARG A 31 -8.51 7.86 10.04
CA ARG A 31 -8.21 9.02 10.88
C ARG A 31 -9.41 9.96 11.00
N ARG A 32 -10.06 10.29 9.87
CA ARG A 32 -11.28 11.12 9.89
C ARG A 32 -12.41 10.46 10.68
N LEU A 33 -12.57 9.14 10.54
CA LEU A 33 -13.58 8.39 11.28
C LEU A 33 -13.32 8.43 12.80
N ARG A 34 -12.05 8.35 13.21
CA ARG A 34 -11.64 8.47 14.62
C ARG A 34 -11.85 9.89 15.16
N GLU A 35 -11.49 10.91 14.39
CA GLU A 35 -11.67 12.33 14.74
C GLU A 35 -13.15 12.72 14.88
N ARG A 36 -14.03 12.11 14.07
CA ARG A 36 -15.50 12.32 14.17
C ARG A 36 -16.10 11.83 15.49
N GLY A 37 -15.38 10.99 16.23
CA GLY A 37 -15.88 10.32 17.42
C GLY A 37 -16.58 9.00 17.08
N LEU A 38 -16.14 7.93 17.74
CA LEU A 38 -16.67 6.58 17.59
C LEU A 38 -17.65 6.34 18.74
N GLY A 39 -18.95 6.16 18.46
CA GLY A 39 -19.96 5.81 19.47
C GLY A 39 -21.05 6.85 19.73
N GLY A 40 -21.64 6.79 20.94
CA GLY A 40 -22.91 7.43 21.33
C GLY A 40 -23.02 8.94 21.08
N ALA A 41 -21.91 9.68 21.03
CA ALA A 41 -21.92 11.11 20.68
C ALA A 41 -22.41 11.39 19.25
N ALA A 42 -22.23 10.44 18.32
CA ALA A 42 -22.75 10.54 16.95
C ALA A 42 -24.24 10.16 16.84
N TRP A 43 -24.77 9.46 17.85
CA TRP A 43 -26.16 8.97 17.86
C TRP A 43 -27.06 9.85 18.74
N GLN A 44 -26.51 10.57 19.72
CA GLN A 44 -27.23 11.43 20.68
C GLN A 44 -28.48 10.77 21.28
N ASP A 45 -28.45 9.43 21.44
CA ASP A 45 -29.60 8.68 21.94
C ASP A 45 -29.41 8.35 23.42
N ASP A 46 -30.03 9.16 24.28
CA ASP A 46 -30.19 8.90 25.71
C ASP A 46 -31.40 7.95 25.98
N GLY A 47 -32.00 7.39 24.91
CA GLY A 47 -33.17 6.53 24.93
C GLY A 47 -32.88 5.03 24.84
N LEU A 48 -33.85 4.28 24.28
CA LEU A 48 -33.94 2.81 24.32
C LEU A 48 -32.68 2.08 23.80
N LEU A 49 -31.90 2.70 22.90
CA LEU A 49 -30.70 2.10 22.32
C LEU A 49 -29.41 2.50 23.04
N GLY A 50 -29.48 3.30 24.11
CA GLY A 50 -28.33 3.71 24.91
C GLY A 50 -27.47 2.54 25.37
N MET A 51 -28.07 1.40 25.70
CA MET A 51 -27.36 0.17 26.09
C MET A 51 -26.49 -0.45 24.97
N LEU A 52 -26.81 -0.16 23.70
CA LEU A 52 -26.07 -0.66 22.54
C LEU A 52 -24.94 0.28 22.11
N THR A 53 -24.94 1.53 22.59
CA THR A 53 -23.94 2.53 22.20
C THR A 53 -22.51 2.14 22.60
N GLY A 54 -22.33 1.54 23.78
CA GLY A 54 -21.04 1.03 24.28
C GLY A 54 -20.50 -0.11 23.41
N PRO A 55 -21.23 -1.23 23.28
CA PRO A 55 -20.83 -2.34 22.39
C PRO A 55 -20.61 -1.91 20.93
N TYR A 56 -21.43 -1.00 20.41
CA TYR A 56 -21.22 -0.44 19.07
C TYR A 56 -19.91 0.35 18.97
N ALA A 57 -19.60 1.18 19.97
CA ALA A 57 -18.35 1.94 20.00
C ALA A 57 -17.13 1.01 20.06
N GLU A 58 -17.18 -0.05 20.88
CA GLU A 58 -16.14 -1.07 20.98
C GLU A 58 -15.91 -1.81 19.65
N CYS A 59 -16.98 -2.30 19.03
CA CYS A 59 -16.89 -2.96 17.72
C CYS A 59 -16.32 -2.01 16.65
N THR A 60 -16.72 -0.75 16.68
CA THR A 60 -16.23 0.25 15.72
C THR A 60 -14.75 0.56 15.95
N LEU A 61 -14.32 0.69 17.21
CA LEU A 61 -12.90 0.87 17.56
C LEU A 61 -12.06 -0.31 17.09
N LEU A 62 -12.50 -1.54 17.35
CA LEU A 62 -11.81 -2.76 16.91
C LEU A 62 -11.70 -2.81 15.38
N GLY A 63 -12.78 -2.48 14.67
CA GLY A 63 -12.78 -2.40 13.21
C GLY A 63 -11.80 -1.35 12.68
N VAL A 64 -11.78 -0.16 13.29
CA VAL A 64 -10.84 0.91 12.92
C VAL A 64 -9.39 0.50 13.15
N GLU A 65 -9.09 -0.18 14.25
CA GLU A 65 -7.75 -0.69 14.55
C GLU A 65 -7.30 -1.74 13.54
N ALA A 66 -8.15 -2.73 13.25
CA ALA A 66 -7.87 -3.76 12.26
C ALA A 66 -7.63 -3.17 10.86
N LEU A 67 -8.47 -2.24 10.43
CA LEU A 67 -8.31 -1.56 9.14
C LEU A 67 -7.08 -0.65 9.10
N THR A 68 -6.66 -0.10 10.24
CA THR A 68 -5.40 0.67 10.33
C THR A 68 -4.21 -0.24 10.10
N GLY A 69 -4.19 -1.42 10.73
CA GLY A 69 -3.18 -2.44 10.48
C GLY A 69 -3.13 -2.89 9.02
N LEU A 70 -4.29 -3.09 8.39
CA LEU A 70 -4.37 -3.43 6.97
C LEU A 70 -3.81 -2.33 6.06
N SER A 71 -4.11 -1.06 6.37
CA SER A 71 -3.59 0.09 5.60
C SER A 71 -2.07 0.17 5.65
N ALA A 72 -1.45 -0.09 6.81
CA ALA A 72 -0.01 -0.15 6.96
C ALA A 72 0.60 -1.31 6.15
N ALA A 73 0.00 -2.51 6.23
CA ALA A 73 0.47 -3.66 5.46
C ALA A 73 0.39 -3.43 3.93
N MET A 74 -0.64 -2.73 3.44
CA MET A 74 -0.75 -2.33 2.04
C MET A 74 0.36 -1.36 1.63
N ALA A 75 0.63 -0.34 2.45
CA ALA A 75 1.73 0.61 2.21
C ALA A 75 3.09 -0.10 2.18
N ASP A 76 3.38 -0.94 3.17
CA ASP A 76 4.62 -1.73 3.26
C ASP A 76 4.79 -2.67 2.05
N THR A 77 3.69 -3.28 1.60
CA THR A 77 3.70 -4.12 0.39
C THR A 77 4.03 -3.31 -0.85
N GLY A 78 3.42 -2.13 -1.01
CA GLY A 78 3.73 -1.20 -2.10
C GLY A 78 5.20 -0.78 -2.09
N ASP A 79 5.72 -0.40 -0.93
CA ASP A 79 7.13 -0.03 -0.75
C ASP A 79 8.07 -1.20 -1.08
N GLY A 80 7.74 -2.41 -0.63
CA GLY A 80 8.50 -3.63 -0.92
C GLY A 80 8.58 -3.92 -2.41
N LEU A 81 7.43 -3.88 -3.11
CA LEU A 81 7.36 -4.08 -4.56
C LEU A 81 8.14 -2.98 -5.31
N GLY A 82 8.06 -1.73 -4.86
CA GLY A 82 8.84 -0.63 -5.41
C GLY A 82 10.35 -0.86 -5.31
N ARG A 83 10.84 -1.34 -4.15
CA ARG A 83 12.26 -1.67 -3.96
C ARG A 83 12.71 -2.86 -4.82
N VAL A 84 11.87 -3.89 -4.96
CA VAL A 84 12.18 -5.03 -5.82
C VAL A 84 12.27 -4.59 -7.28
N SER A 85 11.30 -3.79 -7.74
CA SER A 85 11.33 -3.20 -9.09
C SER A 85 12.63 -2.40 -9.29
N ALA A 86 12.98 -1.47 -8.39
CA ALA A 86 14.22 -0.70 -8.51
C ALA A 86 15.47 -1.59 -8.66
N ARG A 87 15.63 -2.59 -7.79
CA ARG A 87 16.78 -3.52 -7.83
C ARG A 87 16.86 -4.36 -9.10
N VAL A 88 15.71 -4.79 -9.62
CA VAL A 88 15.69 -5.53 -10.89
C VAL A 88 16.14 -4.63 -12.04
N GLY A 89 15.67 -3.38 -12.09
CA GLY A 89 16.10 -2.41 -13.12
C GLY A 89 17.60 -2.12 -13.05
N GLU A 90 18.13 -1.90 -11.83
CA GLU A 90 19.58 -1.71 -11.63
C GLU A 90 20.40 -2.92 -12.09
N ALA A 91 19.90 -4.14 -11.85
CA ALA A 91 20.58 -5.37 -12.28
C ALA A 91 20.54 -5.55 -13.81
N GLU A 92 19.42 -5.20 -14.46
CA GLU A 92 19.28 -5.21 -15.91
C GLU A 92 20.21 -4.19 -16.57
N ASP A 93 20.23 -2.95 -16.06
CA ASP A 93 21.13 -1.88 -16.55
C ASP A 93 22.61 -2.27 -16.42
N ALA A 94 22.98 -2.85 -15.27
CA ALA A 94 24.34 -3.34 -15.05
C ALA A 94 24.70 -4.50 -15.99
N SER A 95 23.74 -5.40 -16.28
CA SER A 95 23.92 -6.50 -17.22
C SER A 95 24.12 -6.00 -18.65
N LEU A 96 23.29 -5.04 -19.09
CA LEU A 96 23.39 -4.42 -20.41
C LEU A 96 24.71 -3.66 -20.58
N THR A 97 25.13 -2.93 -19.55
CA THR A 97 26.43 -2.22 -19.53
C THR A 97 27.58 -3.21 -19.67
N ARG A 98 27.60 -4.27 -18.84
CA ARG A 98 28.64 -5.32 -18.92
C ARG A 98 28.63 -6.04 -20.27
N SER A 99 27.46 -6.32 -20.84
CA SER A 99 27.35 -6.93 -22.17
C SER A 99 27.94 -6.03 -23.24
N ARG A 100 27.64 -4.72 -23.20
CA ARG A 100 28.24 -3.73 -24.11
C ARG A 100 29.75 -3.65 -23.97
N ASP A 101 30.29 -3.68 -22.76
CA ASP A 101 31.74 -3.64 -22.56
C ASP A 101 32.42 -4.90 -23.14
N LEU A 102 31.89 -6.08 -22.82
CA LEU A 102 32.46 -7.36 -23.27
C LEU A 102 32.36 -7.59 -24.78
N TYR A 103 31.25 -7.22 -25.39
CA TYR A 103 31.03 -7.45 -26.83
C TYR A 103 31.39 -6.23 -27.69
N GLY A 104 31.38 -5.02 -27.14
CA GLY A 104 31.84 -3.81 -27.83
C GLY A 104 33.34 -3.80 -28.06
N GLU A 105 34.12 -4.33 -27.11
CA GLU A 105 35.57 -4.54 -27.28
C GLU A 105 35.92 -5.67 -28.26
N GLN A 106 34.99 -6.60 -28.50
CA GLN A 106 35.23 -7.76 -29.38
C GLN A 106 35.12 -7.45 -30.88
N TRP A 107 34.59 -6.27 -31.23
CA TRP A 107 34.39 -5.80 -32.61
C TRP A 107 35.12 -4.47 -32.92
N ALA A 108 36.03 -4.04 -32.05
CA ALA A 108 36.94 -2.90 -32.25
C ALA A 108 38.35 -3.38 -32.58
#